data_AF-A0A1T4WV58-F1
#
_entry.id   AF-A0A1T4WV58-F1
#
_cell.length_a   1.000
_cell.length_b   1.000
_cell.length_c   1.000
_cell.angle_alpha   90.00
_cell.angle_beta   90.00
_cell.angle_gamma   90.00
#
_symmetry.space_group_name_H-M   'P 1'
#
loop_
_entity.id
_entity.type
_entity.pdbx_description
1 polymer ?
#
loop_
_entity_poly.entity_id
_entity_poly.type
_entity_poly.pdbx_seq_one_letter_code
_entity_poly.pdbx_strand_id
1 'polypeptide(L)' 'MRVIVKNLGLAAYIKLHGGQIVGSTAHTVTFESDTTGQEWRTAYANSDFSRFNSELINLQKLKKGE' A
#
# COMPACT_ATOMS: atom_id res chain seq x y z
N MET A 1 6.17 -12.28 10.23
CA MET A 1 7.27 -11.63 9.46
C MET A 1 7.10 -10.11 9.48
N ARG A 2 8.19 -9.34 9.38
CA ARG A 2 8.12 -7.86 9.28
C ARG A 2 8.16 -7.38 7.83
N VAL A 3 7.22 -6.55 7.44
CA VAL A 3 7.10 -5.99 6.08
C VAL A 3 7.15 -4.46 6.15
N ILE A 4 8.14 -3.85 5.51
CA ILE A 4 8.30 -2.39 5.46
C ILE A 4 7.80 -1.89 4.10
N VAL A 5 6.90 -0.91 4.14
CA VAL A 5 6.18 -0.41 2.96
C VAL A 5 6.27 1.10 2.88
N LYS A 6 6.58 1.64 1.69
CA LYS A 6 6.58 3.08 1.40
C LYS A 6 5.38 3.55 0.59
N ASN A 7 4.73 2.64 -0.14
CA ASN A 7 3.58 2.94 -0.98
C ASN A 7 2.31 2.91 -0.12
N LEU A 8 1.59 4.03 -0.04
CA LEU A 8 0.38 4.16 0.76
C LEU A 8 -0.77 3.26 0.29
N GLY A 9 -0.92 3.05 -1.03
CA GLY A 9 -1.92 2.13 -1.58
C GLY A 9 -1.65 0.68 -1.15
N LEU A 10 -0.39 0.25 -1.22
CA LEU A 10 0.01 -1.07 -0.72
C LEU A 10 -0.13 -1.19 0.81
N ALA A 11 0.20 -0.14 1.56
CA ALA A 11 0.03 -0.12 3.02
C ALA A 11 -1.46 -0.23 3.41
N ALA A 12 -2.34 0.49 2.72
CA ALA A 12 -3.78 0.40 2.91
C ALA A 12 -4.29 -1.02 2.57
N TYR A 13 -3.82 -1.59 1.46
CA TYR A 13 -4.18 -2.95 1.06
C TYR A 13 -3.79 -3.98 2.13
N ILE A 14 -2.55 -3.95 2.62
CA ILE A 14 -2.07 -4.86 3.68
C ILE A 14 -2.91 -4.70 4.95
N LYS A 15 -3.24 -3.47 5.35
CA LYS A 15 -4.06 -3.21 6.54
C LYS A 15 -5.47 -3.79 6.41
N LEU A 16 -6.09 -3.66 5.24
CA LEU A 16 -7.43 -4.20 4.96
C LEU A 16 -7.46 -5.73 4.97
N HIS A 17 -6.34 -6.37 4.64
CA HIS A 17 -6.22 -7.83 4.56
C HIS A 17 -5.56 -8.44 5.80
N GLY A 18 -5.64 -7.77 6.95
CA GLY A 18 -5.28 -8.33 8.25
C GLY A 18 -3.85 -8.06 8.73
N GLY A 19 -3.02 -7.35 7.96
CA GLY A 19 -1.70 -6.94 8.42
C GLY A 19 -1.77 -6.00 9.63
N GLN A 20 -1.01 -6.30 10.67
CA GLN A 20 -0.95 -5.46 11.87
C GLN A 20 0.16 -4.41 11.74
N ILE A 21 -0.16 -3.14 12.00
CA ILE A 21 0.85 -2.07 12.00
C ILE A 21 1.60 -2.13 13.33
N VAL A 22 2.92 -2.29 13.25
CA VAL A 22 3.81 -2.34 14.43
C VAL A 22 4.79 -1.17 14.48
N GLY A 23 4.80 -0.32 13.44
CA GLY A 23 5.57 0.91 13.43
C GLY A 23 5.22 1.80 12.26
N SER A 24 5.44 3.10 12.40
CA SER A 24 5.33 4.06 11.32
C SER A 24 6.36 5.17 11.51
N THR A 25 7.03 5.53 10.42
CA THR A 25 7.99 6.63 10.39
C THR A 25 7.76 7.39 9.10
N ALA A 26 7.47 8.69 9.15
CA ALA A 26 7.25 9.61 8.01
C ALA A 26 6.63 8.99 6.73
N HIS A 27 7.45 8.33 5.89
CA HIS A 27 7.07 7.75 4.60
C HIS A 27 7.13 6.21 4.55
N THR A 28 7.18 5.56 5.71
CA THR A 28 7.26 4.11 5.87
C THR A 28 6.27 3.64 6.92
N VAL A 29 5.59 2.54 6.60
CA VAL A 29 4.77 1.79 7.55
C VAL A 29 5.37 0.39 7.66
N THR A 30 5.49 -0.10 8.89
CA THR A 30 6.00 -1.43 9.20
C THR A 30 4.86 -2.29 9.69
N PHE A 31 4.67 -3.44 9.04
CA PHE A 31 3.66 -4.42 9.38
C PHE A 31 4.26 -5.69 9.96
N GLU A 32 3.54 -6.29 10.89
CA GLU A 32 3.65 -7.70 11.25
C GLU A 32 2.58 -8.49 10.49
N SER A 33 3.02 -9.54 9.79
CA SER A 33 2.22 -10.31 8.86
C SER A 33 2.79 -11.72 8.68
N ASP A 34 1.93 -12.70 8.45
CA ASP A 34 2.33 -14.09 8.12
C ASP A 34 2.76 -14.24 6.66
N THR A 35 2.35 -13.30 5.80
CA THR A 35 2.72 -13.20 4.40
C THR A 35 3.98 -12.36 4.19
N THR A 36 4.81 -12.73 3.21
CA THR A 36 6.03 -11.99 2.85
C THR A 36 5.71 -10.67 2.14
N GLY A 37 6.67 -9.73 2.16
CA GLY A 37 6.52 -8.48 1.43
C GLY A 37 6.38 -8.65 -0.09
N GLN A 38 6.95 -9.73 -0.67
CA GLN A 38 6.84 -9.99 -2.11
C GLN A 38 5.44 -10.47 -2.48
N GLU A 39 4.88 -11.40 -1.70
CA GLU A 39 3.51 -11.88 -1.90
C GLU A 39 2.49 -10.75 -1.78
N TRP A 40 2.66 -9.85 -0.80
CA TRP A 40 1.81 -8.66 -0.69
C TRP A 40 1.87 -7.76 -1.92
N ARG A 41 3.06 -7.54 -2.48
CA ARG A 41 3.22 -6.73 -3.70
C ARG A 41 2.56 -7.39 -4.90
N THR A 42 2.73 -8.70 -5.06
CA THR A 42 2.10 -9.46 -6.15
C THR A 42 0.57 -9.44 -6.01
N ALA A 43 0.05 -9.70 -4.82
CA ALA A 43 -1.39 -9.68 -4.55
C ALA A 43 -1.99 -8.29 -4.81
N TYR A 44 -1.34 -7.24 -4.32
CA TYR A 44 -1.76 -5.86 -4.57
C TYR A 44 -1.74 -5.51 -6.06
N ALA A 45 -0.65 -5.82 -6.78
CA ALA A 45 -0.52 -5.51 -8.20
C ALA A 45 -1.60 -6.17 -9.06
N ASN A 46 -2.05 -7.37 -8.66
CA ASN A 46 -3.12 -8.11 -9.32
C ASN A 46 -4.54 -7.75 -8.82
N SER A 47 -4.66 -6.81 -7.88
CA SER A 47 -5.94 -6.41 -7.29
C SER A 47 -6.51 -5.13 -7.93
N ASP A 48 -7.84 -4.98 -7.86
CA ASP A 48 -8.52 -3.74 -8.27
C ASP A 48 -8.07 -2.52 -7.44
N PHE A 49 -7.50 -2.72 -6.25
CA PHE A 49 -6.93 -1.63 -5.44
C PHE A 49 -5.76 -0.95 -6.13
N SER A 50 -4.89 -1.70 -6.82
CA SER A 50 -3.77 -1.12 -7.56
C SER A 50 -4.25 -0.28 -8.74
N ARG A 51 -5.29 -0.76 -9.44
CA ARG A 51 -5.94 -0.03 -10.53
C ARG A 51 -6.58 1.26 -10.01
N PHE A 52 -7.39 1.15 -8.95
CA PHE A 52 -8.06 2.30 -8.34
C PHE A 52 -7.05 3.34 -7.80
N ASN A 53 -6.00 2.91 -7.12
CA ASN A 53 -4.94 3.80 -6.62
C ASN A 53 -4.25 4.55 -7.77
N SER A 54 -4.07 3.92 -8.93
CA SER A 54 -3.51 4.57 -10.11
C SER A 54 -4.43 5.66 -10.67
N GLU A 55 -5.74 5.40 -10.74
CA GLU A 55 -6.74 6.40 -11.14
C GLU A 55 -6.80 7.58 -10.16
N LEU A 56 -6.76 7.31 -8.85
CA LEU A 56 -6.71 8.36 -7.82
C LEU A 56 -5.50 9.28 -7.97
N ILE A 57 -4.32 8.71 -8.25
CA ILE A 57 -3.09 9.49 -8.49
C ILE A 57 -3.27 10.38 -9.73
N ASN A 58 -3.87 9.86 -10.80
CA ASN A 58 -4.14 10.65 -12.00
C ASN A 58 -5.10 11.81 -11.70
N LEU A 59 -6.16 11.59 -10.93
CA LEU A 59 -7.08 12.64 -10.50
C LEU A 59 -6.38 13.72 -9.65
N GLN A 60 -5.47 13.34 -8.76
CA GLN A 60 -4.69 14.29 -7.96
C GLN A 60 -3.72 15.13 -8.80
N LYS A 61 -3.18 14.58 -9.90
CA LYS A 61 -2.32 15.33 -10.83
C LYS A 61 -3.12 16.39 -11.58
N LEU A 62 -4.35 16.08 -12.00
CA LEU A 62 -5.24 17.05 -12.65
C LEU A 62 -5.50 18.25 -11.72
N LYS A 63 -5.77 18.00 -10.43
CA LYS A 63 -5.99 19.04 -9.42
C LYS A 63 -4.80 19.96 -9.13
N LYS A 64 -3.58 19.59 -9.49
CA LYS A 64 -2.37 20.41 -9.27
C LYS A 64 -1.99 21.25 -10.51
N GLY A 65 -2.70 21.07 -11.63
CA GLY A 65 -2.48 21.78 -12.88
C GLY A 65 -3.47 22.92 -13.15
N GLU A 66 -4.29 23.30 -12.17
CA GLU A 66 -5.20 24.45 -12.19
C GLU A 66 -4.75 25.51 -11.17
#